data_AF-A0A317J7N2-F1
#
_entry.id   AF-A0A317J7N2-F1
#
_cell.length_a   1.000
_cell.length_b   1.000
_cell.length_c   1.000
_cell.angle_alpha   90.00
_cell.angle_beta   90.00
_cell.angle_gamma   90.00
#
_symmetry.space_group_name_H-M   'P 1'
#
loop_
_entity.id
_entity.type
_entity.pdbx_description
1 polymer ?
#
loop_
_entity_poly.entity_id
_entity_poly.type
_entity_poly.pdbx_seq_one_letter_code
_entity_poly.pdbx_strand_id
1 'polypeptide(L)'
;MGVMHDDGLNADAVAGDGVYTLQVSFNESAAGQIQLQVSAAFQGMLKRVFSPLGSLMTWNRYSDSVISLIYPPGWNTSSQGKTLSLISPDRATIQASGDENDAPANFTVTLLSKPVPFDIQSFVASYNAGWFLNYPNVTSLILNGKVANVYSDTGDTANYAPVIAAFIVGDSSIALVTLNDPENDQTPTDTSVFSQVLASIAF
;
A
#
# COMPACT_ATOMS: atom_id res chain seq x y z
N MET A 1 5.06 9.54 -26.28
CA MET A 1 6.22 9.91 -25.43
C MET A 1 6.98 11.05 -26.10
N GLY A 2 7.64 11.90 -25.30
CA GLY A 2 8.28 13.16 -25.73
C GLY A 2 9.82 13.10 -25.78
N VAL A 3 10.44 14.28 -25.93
CA VAL A 3 11.91 14.47 -25.95
C VAL A 3 12.38 14.96 -24.58
N MET A 4 13.50 14.44 -24.09
CA MET A 4 14.10 14.91 -22.83
C MET A 4 15.01 16.11 -23.09
N HIS A 5 15.01 17.08 -22.19
CA HIS A 5 15.70 18.36 -22.31
C HIS A 5 16.65 18.59 -21.12
N ASP A 6 17.75 19.31 -21.39
CA ASP A 6 18.78 19.75 -20.44
C ASP A 6 18.90 21.29 -20.58
N ASP A 7 17.77 21.98 -20.44
CA ASP A 7 17.58 23.40 -20.70
C ASP A 7 17.07 24.20 -19.48
N GLY A 8 16.97 23.57 -18.32
CA GLY A 8 16.43 24.13 -17.08
C GLY A 8 14.90 24.26 -17.08
N LEU A 9 14.19 23.60 -18.00
CA LEU A 9 12.73 23.57 -18.10
C LEU A 9 12.18 22.14 -17.95
N ASN A 10 10.86 22.01 -17.82
CA ASN A 10 10.16 20.70 -17.81
C ASN A 10 10.69 19.67 -16.78
N ALA A 11 10.96 20.15 -15.56
CA ALA A 11 11.55 19.40 -14.45
C ALA A 11 13.07 19.16 -14.53
N ASP A 12 13.76 19.80 -15.48
CA ASP A 12 15.21 19.92 -15.44
C ASP A 12 15.61 20.96 -14.38
N ALA A 13 16.42 20.54 -13.42
CA ALA A 13 16.81 21.35 -12.29
C ALA A 13 17.95 22.33 -12.62
N VAL A 14 18.88 21.95 -13.50
CA VAL A 14 20.09 22.72 -13.81
C VAL A 14 20.45 22.57 -15.27
N ALA A 15 20.25 23.63 -16.05
CA ALA A 15 20.57 23.62 -17.48
C ALA A 15 22.06 23.35 -17.77
N GLY A 16 22.32 22.44 -18.70
CA GLY A 16 23.63 22.11 -19.23
C GLY A 16 24.49 21.21 -18.34
N ASP A 17 23.89 20.54 -17.35
CA ASP A 17 24.61 19.64 -16.45
C ASP A 17 24.70 18.19 -16.99
N GLY A 18 24.07 17.93 -18.14
CA GLY A 18 24.02 16.63 -18.78
C GLY A 18 22.92 15.71 -18.25
N VAL A 19 22.06 16.18 -17.35
CA VAL A 19 20.89 15.45 -16.83
C VAL A 19 19.65 15.86 -17.62
N TYR A 20 19.29 15.02 -18.59
CA TYR A 20 18.11 15.26 -19.40
C TYR A 20 16.85 14.83 -18.64
N THR A 21 15.79 15.64 -18.69
CA THR A 21 14.51 15.33 -18.04
C THR A 21 13.34 15.49 -19.00
N LEU A 22 12.25 14.78 -18.71
CA LEU A 22 10.96 14.95 -19.38
C LEU A 22 9.86 14.75 -18.34
N GLN A 23 9.00 15.75 -18.21
CA GLN A 23 7.78 15.63 -17.42
C GLN A 23 6.62 15.15 -18.30
N VAL A 24 6.02 14.00 -17.94
CA VAL A 24 4.83 13.46 -18.60
C VAL A 24 3.75 13.22 -17.56
N SER A 25 2.51 13.61 -17.88
CA SER A 25 1.33 13.25 -17.09
C SER A 25 0.71 11.98 -17.65
N PHE A 26 0.52 10.98 -16.79
CA PHE A 26 -0.23 9.76 -17.09
C PHE A 26 -1.62 9.86 -16.48
N ASN A 27 -2.66 9.58 -17.25
CA ASN A 27 -4.03 9.52 -16.78
C ASN A 27 -4.57 8.10 -17.00
N GLU A 28 -4.19 7.20 -16.11
CA GLU A 28 -4.57 5.79 -16.22
C GLU A 28 -5.92 5.56 -15.53
N SER A 29 -6.90 5.09 -16.30
CA SER A 29 -8.23 4.76 -15.79
C SER A 29 -8.29 3.41 -15.07
N ALA A 30 -7.25 2.60 -15.19
CA ALA A 30 -7.16 1.27 -14.61
C ALA A 30 -5.75 0.98 -14.07
N ALA A 31 -5.67 0.09 -13.10
CA ALA A 31 -4.41 -0.41 -12.59
C ALA A 31 -3.67 -1.26 -13.62
N GLY A 32 -2.35 -1.27 -13.52
CA GLY A 32 -1.49 -1.92 -14.49
C GLY A 32 -0.04 -1.48 -14.36
N GLN A 33 0.68 -1.56 -15.47
CA GLN A 33 2.10 -1.25 -15.52
C GLN A 33 2.38 -0.34 -16.71
N ILE A 34 3.01 0.79 -16.44
CA ILE A 34 3.57 1.68 -17.45
C ILE A 34 5.04 1.30 -17.60
N GLN A 35 5.42 0.90 -18.82
CA GLN A 35 6.81 0.62 -19.16
C GLN A 35 7.44 1.84 -19.82
N LEU A 36 8.58 2.26 -19.30
CA LEU A 36 9.33 3.43 -19.75
C LEU A 36 10.71 3.00 -20.21
N GLN A 37 11.16 3.56 -21.34
CA GLN A 37 12.51 3.35 -21.85
C GLN A 37 13.05 4.66 -22.39
N VAL A 38 14.30 4.95 -22.06
CA VAL A 38 15.03 6.07 -22.64
C VAL A 38 15.79 5.58 -23.86
N SER A 39 15.76 6.36 -24.94
CA SER A 39 16.61 6.14 -26.09
C SER A 39 17.43 7.38 -26.41
N ALA A 40 18.74 7.20 -26.55
CA ALA A 40 19.68 8.26 -26.83
C ALA A 40 20.40 8.00 -28.15
N ALA A 41 20.69 9.08 -28.88
CA ALA A 41 21.56 9.07 -30.05
C ALA A 41 22.87 9.75 -29.66
N PHE A 42 24.00 9.09 -29.91
CA PHE A 42 25.33 9.63 -29.64
C PHE A 42 26.05 9.91 -30.95
N GLN A 43 26.82 10.99 -30.99
CA GLN A 43 27.62 11.33 -32.17
C GLN A 43 28.62 10.21 -32.47
N GLY A 44 28.77 9.88 -33.76
CA GLY A 44 29.64 8.79 -34.22
C GLY A 44 29.02 7.39 -34.11
N MET A 45 27.80 7.26 -33.58
CA MET A 45 27.09 5.98 -33.49
C MET A 45 25.90 5.91 -34.46
N LEU A 46 25.86 4.85 -35.28
CA LEU A 46 24.75 4.63 -36.21
C LEU A 46 23.49 4.10 -35.52
N LYS A 47 23.65 3.41 -34.38
CA LYS A 47 22.54 2.83 -33.61
C LYS A 47 22.26 3.67 -32.36
N ARG A 48 20.98 3.80 -32.02
CA ARG A 48 20.55 4.36 -30.74
C ARG A 48 20.90 3.41 -29.59
N VAL A 49 21.23 4.00 -28.45
CA VAL A 49 21.39 3.28 -27.17
C VAL A 49 20.07 3.35 -26.43
N PHE A 50 19.67 2.25 -25.83
CA PHE A 50 18.46 2.15 -25.03
C PHE A 50 18.83 1.86 -23.57
N SER A 51 18.08 2.44 -22.64
CA SER A 51 18.11 2.02 -21.24
C SER A 51 17.42 0.66 -21.06
N PRO A 52 17.61 0.00 -19.92
CA PRO A 52 16.66 -1.01 -19.46
C PRO A 52 15.23 -0.44 -19.39
N LEU A 53 14.23 -1.33 -19.46
CA LEU A 53 12.83 -0.96 -19.23
C LEU A 53 12.62 -0.65 -17.74
N GLY A 54 12.23 0.59 -17.45
CA GLY A 54 11.71 0.99 -16.15
C GLY A 54 10.21 0.67 -16.06
N SER A 55 9.76 0.24 -14.90
CA SER A 55 8.36 -0.14 -14.67
C SER A 55 7.75 0.72 -13.58
N LEU A 56 6.66 1.39 -13.89
CA LEU A 56 5.84 2.12 -12.93
C LEU A 56 4.51 1.41 -12.78
N MET A 57 4.22 0.91 -11.58
CA MET A 57 2.94 0.26 -11.29
C MET A 57 1.87 1.33 -11.03
N THR A 58 0.73 1.20 -11.69
CA THR A 58 -0.49 1.93 -11.34
C THR A 58 -1.37 1.02 -10.50
N TRP A 59 -1.80 1.53 -9.35
CA TRP A 59 -2.58 0.78 -8.37
C TRP A 59 -4.07 0.95 -8.63
N ASN A 60 -4.86 -0.03 -8.20
CA ASN A 60 -6.31 0.08 -8.19
C ASN A 60 -6.74 1.02 -7.06
N ARG A 61 -7.94 1.58 -7.16
CA ARG A 61 -8.56 2.37 -6.09
C ARG A 61 -9.84 1.70 -5.63
N TYR A 62 -9.95 1.50 -4.32
CA TYR A 62 -11.22 1.23 -3.65
C TYR A 62 -11.74 2.54 -3.07
N SER A 63 -13.05 2.77 -3.16
CA SER A 63 -13.71 3.89 -2.48
C SER A 63 -15.17 3.53 -2.20
N ASP A 64 -15.61 3.82 -0.99
CA ASP A 64 -17.03 3.87 -0.63
C ASP A 64 -17.38 5.27 -0.07
N SER A 65 -18.49 5.38 0.69
CA SER A 65 -18.90 6.65 1.31
C SER A 65 -18.09 7.09 2.53
N VAL A 66 -17.20 6.24 3.06
CA VAL A 66 -16.49 6.44 4.33
C VAL A 66 -14.98 6.30 4.19
N ILE A 67 -14.49 5.47 3.28
CA ILE A 67 -13.07 5.22 3.11
C ILE A 67 -12.69 5.08 1.64
N SER A 68 -11.51 5.59 1.31
CA SER A 68 -10.84 5.28 0.05
C SER A 68 -9.39 4.86 0.31
N LEU A 69 -8.88 3.98 -0.55
CA LEU A 69 -7.50 3.50 -0.52
C LEU A 69 -7.08 3.01 -1.89
N ILE A 70 -5.79 2.82 -2.08
CA ILE A 70 -5.25 2.10 -3.24
C ILE A 70 -4.77 0.71 -2.85
N TYR A 71 -4.82 -0.21 -3.80
CA TYR A 71 -4.30 -1.57 -3.65
C TYR A 71 -3.62 -2.05 -4.94
N PRO A 72 -2.70 -3.03 -4.89
CA PRO A 72 -1.89 -3.37 -6.05
C PRO A 72 -2.71 -3.90 -7.25
N PRO A 73 -2.18 -3.80 -8.47
CA PRO A 73 -2.78 -4.44 -9.64
C PRO A 73 -2.84 -5.97 -9.46
N GLY A 74 -3.91 -6.60 -9.98
CA GLY A 74 -4.11 -8.05 -9.92
C GLY A 74 -4.69 -8.59 -8.60
N TRP A 75 -4.74 -7.77 -7.55
CA TRP A 75 -5.35 -8.14 -6.27
C TRP A 75 -6.87 -8.05 -6.34
N ASN A 76 -7.55 -8.96 -5.65
CA ASN A 76 -9.00 -8.97 -5.53
C ASN A 76 -9.43 -8.24 -4.26
N THR A 77 -10.54 -7.52 -4.35
CA THR A 77 -11.23 -6.91 -3.20
C THR A 77 -12.56 -7.62 -2.95
N SER A 78 -12.88 -7.91 -1.69
CA SER A 78 -14.22 -8.35 -1.27
C SER A 78 -14.68 -7.49 -0.11
N SER A 79 -15.90 -6.95 -0.17
CA SER A 79 -16.47 -6.13 0.90
C SER A 79 -17.66 -6.85 1.52
N GLN A 80 -17.60 -7.07 2.83
CA GLN A 80 -18.68 -7.66 3.61
C GLN A 80 -18.91 -6.84 4.87
N GLY A 81 -20.10 -6.23 4.96
CA GLY A 81 -20.44 -5.36 6.09
C GLY A 81 -19.48 -4.16 6.17
N LYS A 82 -18.71 -4.08 7.27
CA LYS A 82 -17.74 -3.00 7.52
C LYS A 82 -16.30 -3.41 7.21
N THR A 83 -16.09 -4.58 6.62
CA THR A 83 -14.77 -5.14 6.36
C THR A 83 -14.54 -5.23 4.86
N LEU A 84 -13.44 -4.64 4.41
CA LEU A 84 -12.86 -4.85 3.10
C LEU A 84 -11.70 -5.83 3.23
N SER A 85 -11.72 -6.90 2.44
CA SER A 85 -10.65 -7.88 2.32
C SER A 85 -9.87 -7.63 1.03
N LEU A 86 -8.55 -7.61 1.13
CA LEU A 86 -7.61 -7.54 0.01
C LEU A 86 -6.87 -8.87 -0.11
N ILE A 87 -7.02 -9.50 -1.28
CA ILE A 87 -6.58 -10.88 -1.53
C ILE A 87 -5.60 -10.87 -2.70
N SER A 88 -4.39 -11.35 -2.48
CA SER A 88 -3.36 -11.48 -3.49
C SER A 88 -3.69 -12.58 -4.50
N PRO A 89 -3.10 -12.58 -5.71
CA PRO A 89 -3.36 -13.60 -6.73
C PRO A 89 -3.08 -15.04 -6.27
N ASP A 90 -2.02 -15.25 -5.51
CA ASP A 90 -1.65 -16.53 -4.90
C ASP A 90 -2.73 -17.01 -3.92
N ARG A 91 -3.17 -16.16 -2.99
CA ARG A 91 -4.26 -16.51 -2.06
C ARG A 91 -5.60 -16.73 -2.76
N ALA A 92 -5.90 -15.94 -3.77
CA ALA A 92 -7.12 -16.13 -4.56
C ALA A 92 -7.14 -17.51 -5.25
N THR A 93 -5.96 -18.01 -5.65
CA THR A 93 -5.82 -19.35 -6.24
C THR A 93 -6.07 -20.45 -5.19
N ILE A 94 -5.58 -20.28 -3.96
CA ILE A 94 -5.82 -21.22 -2.85
C ILE A 94 -7.31 -21.22 -2.47
N GLN A 95 -7.94 -20.05 -2.28
CA GLN A 95 -9.36 -19.95 -1.98
C GLN A 95 -10.24 -20.59 -3.08
N ALA A 96 -9.87 -20.43 -4.35
CA ALA A 96 -10.59 -21.06 -5.45
C ALA A 96 -10.51 -22.59 -5.46
N SER A 97 -9.52 -23.19 -4.80
CA SER A 97 -9.43 -24.64 -4.61
C SER A 97 -10.36 -25.18 -3.50
N GLY A 98 -11.09 -24.29 -2.82
CA GLY A 98 -12.05 -24.63 -1.77
C GLY A 98 -11.45 -24.64 -0.36
N ASP A 99 -10.21 -24.20 -0.21
CA ASP A 99 -9.49 -24.17 1.06
C ASP A 99 -9.45 -22.75 1.66
N GLU A 100 -10.64 -22.19 1.86
CA GLU A 100 -10.79 -20.80 2.32
C GLU A 100 -10.32 -20.59 3.78
N ASN A 101 -10.39 -21.64 4.60
CA ASN A 101 -9.90 -21.61 5.99
C ASN A 101 -8.36 -21.59 6.04
N ASP A 102 -7.70 -22.14 5.03
CA ASP A 102 -6.24 -22.19 4.94
C ASP A 102 -5.64 -20.92 4.31
N ALA A 103 -6.46 -20.09 3.65
CA ALA A 103 -6.01 -18.83 3.04
C ALA A 103 -6.93 -17.63 3.36
N PRO A 104 -6.92 -17.09 4.59
CA PRO A 104 -7.51 -15.77 4.88
C PRO A 104 -6.92 -14.69 3.97
N ALA A 105 -7.67 -13.61 3.75
CA ALA A 105 -7.20 -12.45 3.01
C ALA A 105 -5.87 -11.91 3.59
N ASN A 106 -4.94 -11.48 2.73
CA ASN A 106 -3.66 -10.94 3.20
C ASN A 106 -3.92 -9.75 4.11
N PHE A 107 -4.80 -8.84 3.67
CA PHE A 107 -5.18 -7.68 4.45
C PHE A 107 -6.68 -7.59 4.67
N THR A 108 -7.05 -7.05 5.82
CA THR A 108 -8.40 -6.56 6.04
C THR A 108 -8.39 -5.10 6.46
N VAL A 109 -9.39 -4.34 6.04
CA VAL A 109 -9.67 -2.99 6.50
C VAL A 109 -11.08 -3.02 7.10
N THR A 110 -11.16 -2.94 8.43
CA THR A 110 -12.43 -2.96 9.16
C THR A 110 -12.74 -1.58 9.71
N LEU A 111 -13.90 -1.04 9.35
CA LEU A 111 -14.40 0.23 9.88
C LEU A 111 -15.06 0.03 11.25
N LEU A 112 -14.48 0.63 12.26
CA LEU A 112 -14.96 0.63 13.64
C LEU A 112 -15.57 2.00 13.98
N SER A 113 -16.54 2.00 14.90
CA SER A 113 -17.11 3.25 15.41
C SER A 113 -16.13 3.93 16.36
N LYS A 114 -15.96 5.25 16.21
CA LYS A 114 -15.14 6.05 17.12
C LYS A 114 -15.99 6.51 18.31
N PRO A 115 -15.68 6.11 19.56
CA PRO A 115 -16.41 6.59 20.73
C PRO A 115 -16.13 8.08 20.99
N VAL A 116 -17.05 8.75 21.68
CA VAL A 116 -16.88 10.13 22.17
C VAL A 116 -17.15 10.14 23.68
N PRO A 117 -16.20 10.57 24.53
CA PRO A 117 -14.85 11.07 24.21
C PRO A 117 -13.93 9.99 23.62
N PHE A 118 -12.90 10.41 22.87
CA PHE A 118 -11.96 9.52 22.19
C PHE A 118 -10.53 9.67 22.72
N ASP A 119 -9.93 8.55 23.09
CA ASP A 119 -8.49 8.38 23.31
C ASP A 119 -8.06 7.07 22.64
N ILE A 120 -7.02 7.12 21.80
CA ILE A 120 -6.61 5.96 20.98
C ILE A 120 -6.05 4.83 21.86
N GLN A 121 -5.33 5.16 22.93
CA GLN A 121 -4.73 4.15 23.80
C GLN A 121 -5.81 3.39 24.59
N SER A 122 -6.74 4.13 25.18
CA SER A 122 -7.90 3.57 25.90
C SER A 122 -8.80 2.75 24.95
N PHE A 123 -8.98 3.21 23.72
CA PHE A 123 -9.74 2.48 22.71
C PHE A 123 -9.09 1.12 22.41
N VAL A 124 -7.80 1.10 22.05
CA VAL A 124 -7.09 -0.15 21.74
C VAL A 124 -7.06 -1.09 22.93
N ALA A 125 -6.86 -0.58 24.15
CA ALA A 125 -6.90 -1.38 25.38
C ALA A 125 -8.26 -2.07 25.62
N SER A 126 -9.35 -1.43 25.21
CA SER A 126 -10.71 -2.01 25.31
C SER A 126 -11.05 -2.93 24.13
N TYR A 127 -10.49 -2.67 22.96
CA TYR A 127 -10.77 -3.42 21.75
C TYR A 127 -10.16 -4.82 21.82
N ASN A 128 -10.98 -5.85 21.63
CA ASN A 128 -10.57 -7.26 21.71
C ASN A 128 -9.76 -7.57 22.99
N ALA A 129 -10.23 -7.07 24.14
CA ALA A 129 -9.56 -7.18 25.44
C ALA A 129 -8.10 -6.67 25.46
N GLY A 130 -7.75 -5.72 24.58
CA GLY A 130 -6.42 -5.13 24.53
C GLY A 130 -5.35 -6.04 23.95
N TRP A 131 -5.74 -7.09 23.23
CA TRP A 131 -4.81 -8.11 22.75
C TRP A 131 -3.64 -7.55 21.91
N PHE A 132 -3.87 -6.49 21.13
CA PHE A 132 -2.83 -5.80 20.35
C PHE A 132 -1.74 -5.13 21.21
N LEU A 133 -2.02 -4.86 22.49
CA LEU A 133 -1.03 -4.31 23.42
C LEU A 133 0.08 -5.31 23.77
N ASN A 134 -0.10 -6.59 23.43
CA ASN A 134 0.95 -7.61 23.60
C ASN A 134 1.99 -7.60 22.48
N TYR A 135 1.77 -6.80 21.43
CA TYR A 135 2.70 -6.74 20.30
C TYR A 135 4.00 -6.06 20.76
N PRO A 136 5.16 -6.59 20.39
CA PRO A 136 6.46 -6.10 20.85
C PRO A 136 6.78 -4.70 20.31
N ASN A 137 6.26 -4.36 19.13
CA ASN A 137 6.55 -3.10 18.47
C ASN A 137 5.27 -2.28 18.29
N VAL A 138 5.28 -1.05 18.80
CA VAL A 138 4.20 -0.07 18.60
C VAL A 138 4.79 1.22 18.05
N THR A 139 4.31 1.64 16.88
CA THR A 139 4.75 2.87 16.21
C THR A 139 3.55 3.80 15.98
N SER A 140 3.66 5.06 16.37
CA SER A 140 2.69 6.10 16.01
C SER A 140 3.15 6.86 14.77
N LEU A 141 2.24 7.02 13.80
CA LEU A 141 2.47 7.68 12.52
C LEU A 141 1.40 8.75 12.28
N ILE A 142 1.71 9.72 11.43
CA ILE A 142 0.73 10.65 10.86
C ILE A 142 0.56 10.30 9.38
N LEU A 143 -0.64 9.86 9.01
CA LEU A 143 -0.99 9.45 7.65
C LEU A 143 -2.08 10.38 7.13
N ASN A 144 -1.79 11.16 6.09
CA ASN A 144 -2.74 12.12 5.52
C ASN A 144 -3.38 13.05 6.58
N GLY A 145 -2.60 13.47 7.58
CA GLY A 145 -3.05 14.31 8.69
C GLY A 145 -3.84 13.59 9.79
N LYS A 146 -4.02 12.27 9.69
CA LYS A 146 -4.68 11.44 10.71
C LYS A 146 -3.64 10.68 11.54
N VAL A 147 -3.92 10.50 12.82
CA VAL A 147 -3.08 9.68 13.71
C VAL A 147 -3.33 8.21 13.43
N ALA A 148 -2.25 7.44 13.30
CA ALA A 148 -2.29 5.99 13.22
C ALA A 148 -1.36 5.35 14.26
N ASN A 149 -1.82 4.31 14.95
CA ASN A 149 -0.98 3.45 15.77
C ASN A 149 -0.84 2.08 15.09
N VAL A 150 0.40 1.67 14.81
CA VAL A 150 0.75 0.40 14.19
C VAL A 150 1.37 -0.51 15.24
N TYR A 151 0.77 -1.69 15.42
CA TYR A 151 1.18 -2.77 16.30
C TYR A 151 1.74 -3.89 15.43
N SER A 152 2.99 -4.29 15.66
CA SER A 152 3.71 -5.24 14.79
C SER A 152 4.41 -6.33 15.59
N ASP A 153 4.15 -7.59 15.20
CA ASP A 153 4.81 -8.80 15.70
C ASP A 153 5.93 -9.26 14.76
N THR A 154 6.19 -8.52 13.67
CA THR A 154 7.29 -8.81 12.75
C THR A 154 8.62 -8.96 13.49
N GLY A 155 9.25 -10.13 13.34
CA GLY A 155 10.55 -10.45 13.93
C GLY A 155 10.49 -11.06 15.33
N ASP A 156 9.31 -11.27 15.91
CA ASP A 156 9.13 -12.01 17.17
C ASP A 156 8.82 -13.50 16.91
N THR A 157 9.01 -14.35 17.92
CA THR A 157 8.69 -15.77 17.90
C THR A 157 7.27 -16.07 18.42
N ALA A 158 6.57 -15.07 18.94
CA ALA A 158 5.24 -15.21 19.53
C ALA A 158 4.12 -15.54 18.51
N ASN A 159 4.36 -15.27 17.21
CA ASN A 159 3.46 -15.57 16.09
C ASN A 159 1.99 -15.16 16.36
N TYR A 160 1.75 -13.88 16.61
CA TYR A 160 0.41 -13.32 16.69
C TYR A 160 -0.22 -13.20 15.29
N ALA A 161 -1.52 -13.51 15.18
CA ALA A 161 -2.31 -13.36 13.96
C ALA A 161 -3.48 -12.39 14.21
N PRO A 162 -3.53 -11.21 13.54
CA PRO A 162 -2.64 -10.75 12.46
C PRO A 162 -1.21 -10.42 12.88
N VAL A 163 -0.25 -10.48 11.95
CA VAL A 163 1.15 -10.10 12.19
C VAL A 163 1.29 -8.59 12.43
N ILE A 164 0.51 -7.79 11.72
CA ILE A 164 0.49 -6.32 11.87
C ILE A 164 -0.95 -5.85 11.97
N ALA A 165 -1.21 -4.90 12.87
CA ALA A 165 -2.48 -4.19 12.96
C ALA A 165 -2.24 -2.68 13.08
N ALA A 166 -2.97 -1.88 12.30
CA ALA A 166 -2.92 -0.43 12.35
C ALA A 166 -4.31 0.15 12.64
N PHE A 167 -4.40 1.01 13.65
CA PHE A 167 -5.61 1.77 13.96
C PHE A 167 -5.44 3.21 13.48
N ILE A 168 -6.19 3.60 12.46
CA ILE A 168 -6.15 4.94 11.88
C ILE A 168 -7.41 5.71 12.31
N VAL A 169 -7.21 6.89 12.90
CA VAL A 169 -8.29 7.68 13.49
C VAL A 169 -8.88 8.62 12.44
N GLY A 170 -10.08 8.30 11.96
CA GLY A 170 -10.91 9.20 11.16
C GLY A 170 -11.72 10.17 12.04
N ASP A 171 -12.65 10.89 11.40
CA ASP A 171 -13.46 11.90 12.09
C ASP A 171 -14.52 11.25 12.99
N SER A 172 -15.33 10.34 12.43
CA SER A 172 -16.36 9.56 13.14
C SER A 172 -16.07 8.06 13.23
N SER A 173 -15.00 7.59 12.58
CA SER A 173 -14.69 6.18 12.40
C SER A 173 -13.22 5.90 12.69
N ILE A 174 -12.88 4.64 12.92
CA ILE A 174 -11.50 4.15 13.01
C ILE A 174 -11.35 3.06 11.97
N ALA A 175 -10.31 3.13 11.14
CA ALA A 175 -9.94 2.02 10.26
C ALA A 175 -8.96 1.11 10.99
N LEU A 176 -9.37 -0.13 11.25
CA LEU A 176 -8.47 -1.20 11.67
C LEU A 176 -7.98 -1.92 10.42
N VAL A 177 -6.71 -1.73 10.08
CA VAL A 177 -6.04 -2.41 8.98
C VAL A 177 -5.20 -3.55 9.54
N THR A 178 -5.43 -4.78 9.11
CA THR A 178 -4.64 -5.93 9.55
C THR A 178 -3.88 -6.58 8.39
N LEU A 179 -2.71 -7.14 8.67
CA LEU A 179 -1.98 -8.07 7.81
C LEU A 179 -1.98 -9.44 8.48
N ASN A 180 -2.70 -10.41 7.91
CA ASN A 180 -3.09 -11.65 8.61
C ASN A 180 -2.12 -12.83 8.50
N ASP A 181 -1.04 -12.71 7.72
CA ASP A 181 -0.24 -13.81 7.18
C ASP A 181 -0.18 -15.15 7.97
N PRO A 182 -0.82 -16.22 7.46
CA PRO A 182 -0.69 -17.59 7.98
C PRO A 182 0.47 -18.44 7.44
N GLU A 183 1.35 -17.97 6.56
CA GLU A 183 2.55 -18.73 6.17
C GLU A 183 3.82 -18.04 6.66
N ASN A 184 4.76 -18.81 7.20
CA ASN A 184 6.07 -18.37 7.73
C ASN A 184 6.99 -17.69 6.69
N ASP A 185 6.45 -17.28 5.55
CA ASP A 185 7.17 -16.67 4.44
C ASP A 185 6.76 -15.20 4.35
N GLN A 186 7.05 -14.43 5.40
CA GLN A 186 6.93 -12.97 5.42
C GLN A 186 7.78 -12.38 4.28
N THR A 187 7.23 -12.42 3.08
CA THR A 187 7.88 -11.92 1.90
C THR A 187 7.99 -10.41 2.09
N PRO A 188 9.16 -9.81 1.82
CA PRO A 188 9.35 -8.35 1.90
C PRO A 188 8.33 -7.52 1.09
N THR A 189 7.57 -8.19 0.22
CA THR A 189 6.48 -7.62 -0.58
C THR A 189 5.25 -7.27 0.25
N ASP A 190 4.80 -8.11 1.18
CA ASP A 190 3.50 -7.90 1.85
C ASP A 190 3.55 -6.76 2.88
N THR A 191 4.67 -6.59 3.60
CA THR A 191 4.88 -5.46 4.51
C THR A 191 5.05 -4.13 3.76
N SER A 192 5.69 -4.16 2.59
CA SER A 192 5.79 -3.00 1.68
C SER A 192 4.42 -2.61 1.12
N VAL A 193 3.64 -3.60 0.69
CA VAL A 193 2.26 -3.38 0.22
C VAL A 193 1.39 -2.84 1.35
N PHE A 194 1.47 -3.41 2.55
CA PHE A 194 0.75 -2.93 3.73
C PHE A 194 1.03 -1.45 3.99
N SER A 195 2.31 -1.05 3.96
CA SER A 195 2.72 0.33 4.19
C SER A 195 2.16 1.30 3.15
N GLN A 196 2.10 0.90 1.88
CA GLN A 196 1.52 1.70 0.80
C GLN A 196 -0.01 1.79 0.89
N VAL A 197 -0.69 0.66 1.18
CA VAL A 197 -2.14 0.65 1.44
C VAL A 197 -2.44 1.59 2.62
N LEU A 198 -1.72 1.42 3.72
CA LEU A 198 -1.85 2.21 4.94
C LEU A 198 -1.68 3.71 4.68
N ALA A 199 -0.63 4.11 3.95
CA ALA A 199 -0.39 5.51 3.60
C ALA A 199 -1.43 6.11 2.65
N SER A 200 -2.17 5.28 1.92
CA SER A 200 -3.18 5.73 0.97
C SER A 200 -4.57 5.92 1.56
N ILE A 201 -4.81 5.43 2.78
CA ILE A 201 -6.13 5.49 3.39
C ILE A 201 -6.54 6.95 3.61
N ALA A 202 -7.75 7.28 3.16
CA ALA A 202 -8.42 8.53 3.40
C ALA A 202 -9.87 8.27 3.85
N PHE A 203 -10.37 9.13 4.75
CA PHE A 203 -11.75 9.14 5.26
C PHE A 203 -12.56 10.26 4.62
#